data_AF-A0A3R8NEV5-F1
#
_entry.id   AF-A0A3R8NEV5-F1
#
_cell.length_a   1.000
_cell.length_b   1.000
_cell.length_c   1.000
_cell.angle_alpha   90.00
_cell.angle_beta   90.00
_cell.angle_gamma   90.00
#
_symmetry.space_group_name_H-M   'P 1'
#
loop_
_entity.id
_entity.type
_entity.pdbx_description
1 polymer ?
#
loop_
_entity_poly.entity_id
_entity_poly.type
_entity_poly.pdbx_seq_one_letter_code
_entity_poly.pdbx_strand_id
1 'polypeptide(L)'
;MAFELPTLAAGVAIVDKKGNPTPQFMLFWQRVSRQIQDQEEAQDTLTQQLQQQQTLILQLLLTVTQNVVYLNNLSEYLIELSNASNARLVFTQCAVATVAGATMTDISGCGDPLDFPTWPGEPPTPPWDPGEDPGP
;
A
#
# COMPACT_ATOMS: atom_id res chain seq x y z
N MET A 1 -22.51 8.85 -17.69
CA MET A 1 -23.70 8.70 -18.57
C MET A 1 -24.88 9.31 -17.85
N ALA A 2 -25.61 10.24 -18.46
CA ALA A 2 -26.80 10.82 -17.84
C ALA A 2 -27.99 9.91 -18.10
N PHE A 3 -28.81 9.66 -17.08
CA PHE A 3 -30.06 8.92 -17.22
C PHE A 3 -31.06 9.76 -18.01
N GLU A 4 -31.36 9.34 -19.23
CA GLU A 4 -32.41 9.96 -20.04
C GLU A 4 -33.69 9.16 -19.91
N LEU A 5 -34.67 9.74 -19.20
CA LEU A 5 -36.01 9.19 -19.12
C LEU A 5 -36.62 9.12 -20.53
N PRO A 6 -37.20 7.98 -20.94
CA PRO A 6 -37.95 7.92 -22.19
C PRO A 6 -39.09 8.93 -22.08
N THR A 7 -39.29 9.77 -23.07
CA THR A 7 -40.42 10.72 -23.07
C THR A 7 -41.61 10.09 -23.78
N LEU A 8 -42.77 10.06 -23.10
CA LEU A 8 -44.04 9.81 -23.76
C LEU A 8 -44.47 11.11 -24.45
N ALA A 9 -44.78 11.07 -25.74
CA ALA A 9 -45.24 12.25 -26.46
C ALA A 9 -46.50 12.82 -25.78
N ALA A 10 -46.53 14.14 -25.57
CA ALA A 10 -47.68 14.81 -24.97
C ALA A 10 -48.94 14.58 -25.84
N GLY A 11 -50.04 14.12 -25.22
CA GLY A 11 -51.31 13.86 -25.91
C GLY A 11 -51.58 12.41 -26.33
N VAL A 12 -50.68 11.46 -26.02
CA VAL A 12 -50.94 10.03 -26.25
C VAL A 12 -51.90 9.49 -25.18
N ALA A 13 -53.03 8.92 -25.62
CA ALA A 13 -53.98 8.29 -24.72
C ALA A 13 -53.34 7.08 -24.02
N ILE A 14 -53.48 7.01 -22.69
CA ILE A 14 -52.93 5.92 -21.87
C ILE A 14 -53.75 4.64 -22.02
N VAL A 15 -55.07 4.79 -22.16
CA VAL A 15 -56.04 3.70 -22.34
C VAL A 15 -56.90 3.96 -23.57
N ASP A 16 -57.29 2.88 -24.25
CA ASP A 16 -58.23 2.90 -25.35
C ASP A 16 -59.68 3.09 -24.86
N LYS A 17 -60.63 3.25 -25.78
CA LYS A 17 -62.07 3.39 -25.46
C LYS A 17 -62.68 2.16 -24.76
N LYS A 18 -61.96 1.04 -24.71
CA LYS A 18 -62.36 -0.22 -24.06
C LYS A 18 -61.66 -0.40 -22.71
N GLY A 19 -60.84 0.55 -22.27
CA GLY A 19 -60.08 0.50 -21.01
C GLY A 19 -58.77 -0.28 -21.09
N ASN A 20 -58.34 -0.76 -22.26
CA ASN A 20 -57.06 -1.44 -22.41
C ASN A 20 -55.92 -0.43 -22.58
N PRO A 21 -54.72 -0.69 -22.03
CA PRO A 21 -53.57 0.18 -22.25
C PRO A 21 -53.25 0.28 -23.75
N THR A 22 -52.97 1.50 -24.23
CA THR A 22 -52.65 1.68 -25.64
C THR A 22 -51.27 1.09 -25.97
N PRO A 23 -51.04 0.65 -27.23
CA PRO A 23 -49.75 0.10 -27.63
C PRO A 23 -48.56 1.04 -27.38
N GLN A 24 -48.75 2.36 -27.51
CA GLN A 24 -47.70 3.34 -27.25
C GLN A 24 -47.35 3.45 -25.76
N PHE A 25 -48.37 3.39 -24.89
CA PHE A 25 -48.16 3.35 -23.44
C PHE A 25 -47.45 2.07 -22.99
N MET A 26 -47.80 0.92 -23.57
CA MET A 26 -47.13 -0.36 -23.32
C MET A 26 -45.65 -0.33 -23.74
N LEU A 27 -45.34 0.22 -24.92
CA LEU A 27 -43.95 0.35 -25.39
C LEU A 27 -43.13 1.32 -24.54
N PHE A 28 -43.73 2.40 -24.06
CA PHE A 28 -43.10 3.32 -23.12
C PHE A 28 -42.69 2.58 -21.84
N TRP A 29 -43.62 1.86 -21.20
CA TRP A 29 -43.32 1.13 -19.98
C TRP A 29 -42.30 0.02 -20.16
N GLN A 30 -42.33 -0.71 -21.28
CA GLN A 30 -41.30 -1.70 -21.58
C GLN A 30 -39.90 -1.08 -21.67
N ARG A 31 -39.77 0.11 -22.26
CA ARG A 31 -38.48 0.82 -22.33
C ARG A 31 -38.02 1.31 -20.96
N VAL A 32 -38.93 1.86 -20.17
CA VAL A 32 -38.65 2.27 -18.78
C VAL A 32 -38.18 1.07 -17.95
N SER A 33 -38.89 -0.07 -18.00
CA SER A 33 -38.50 -1.27 -17.27
C SER A 33 -37.13 -1.79 -17.67
N ARG A 34 -36.81 -1.81 -18.97
CA ARG A 34 -35.49 -2.23 -19.45
C ARG A 34 -34.38 -1.29 -19.00
N GLN A 35 -34.59 0.02 -19.08
CA GLN A 35 -33.61 1.00 -18.60
C GLN A 35 -33.37 0.91 -17.09
N ILE A 36 -34.41 0.66 -16.29
CA ILE A 36 -34.26 0.44 -14.84
C ILE A 36 -33.40 -0.81 -14.59
N GLN A 37 -33.70 -1.91 -15.28
CA GLN A 37 -32.94 -3.15 -15.14
C GLN A 37 -31.46 -2.97 -15.54
N ASP A 38 -31.18 -2.30 -16.65
CA ASP A 38 -29.82 -2.01 -17.10
C ASP A 38 -29.08 -1.12 -16.08
N GLN A 39 -29.79 -0.22 -15.38
CA GLN A 39 -29.21 0.61 -14.31
C GLN A 39 -28.93 -0.17 -13.03
N GLU A 40 -29.84 -1.05 -12.62
CA GLU A 40 -29.65 -1.91 -11.45
C GLU A 40 -28.42 -2.81 -11.65
N GLU A 41 -28.26 -3.42 -12.84
CA GLU A 41 -27.09 -4.24 -13.18
C GLU A 41 -25.79 -3.42 -13.19
N ALA A 42 -25.83 -2.19 -13.71
CA ALA A 42 -24.70 -1.28 -13.67
C ALA A 42 -24.34 -0.87 -12.23
N GLN A 43 -25.34 -0.64 -11.37
CA GLN A 43 -25.14 -0.31 -9.96
C GLN A 43 -24.53 -1.48 -9.18
N ASP A 44 -24.99 -2.70 -9.42
CA ASP A 44 -24.42 -3.92 -8.82
C ASP A 44 -22.97 -4.11 -9.26
N THR A 45 -22.67 -3.91 -10.54
CA THR A 45 -21.31 -3.98 -11.08
C THR A 45 -20.39 -2.95 -10.42
N LEU A 46 -20.83 -1.69 -10.30
CA LEU A 46 -20.06 -0.65 -9.62
C LEU A 46 -19.85 -0.97 -8.14
N THR A 47 -20.85 -1.55 -7.47
CA THR A 47 -20.74 -1.96 -6.07
C THR A 47 -19.72 -3.08 -5.90
N GLN A 48 -19.73 -4.08 -6.79
CA GLN A 48 -18.72 -5.15 -6.79
C GLN A 48 -17.32 -4.60 -7.05
N GLN A 49 -17.16 -3.70 -8.03
CA GLN A 49 -15.87 -3.06 -8.30
C GLN A 49 -15.37 -2.24 -7.11
N LEU A 50 -16.25 -1.49 -6.45
CA LEU A 50 -15.89 -0.74 -5.23
C LEU A 50 -15.45 -1.67 -4.09
N GLN A 51 -16.14 -2.79 -3.88
CA GLN A 51 -15.75 -3.77 -2.87
C GLN A 51 -14.38 -4.40 -3.19
N GLN A 52 -14.14 -4.78 -4.44
CA GLN A 52 -12.84 -5.31 -4.88
C GLN A 52 -11.72 -4.29 -4.67
N GLN A 53 -11.92 -3.03 -5.06
CA GLN A 53 -10.95 -1.95 -4.84
C GLN A 53 -10.69 -1.71 -3.34
N GLN A 54 -11.73 -1.74 -2.51
CA GLN A 54 -11.58 -1.61 -1.06
C GLN A 54 -10.71 -2.73 -0.47
N THR A 55 -10.89 -3.98 -0.93
CA THR A 55 -10.04 -5.10 -0.51
C THR A 55 -8.58 -4.92 -0.94
N LEU A 56 -8.33 -4.51 -2.19
CA LEU A 56 -6.98 -4.26 -2.69
C LEU A 56 -6.29 -3.14 -1.91
N ILE A 57 -7.01 -2.06 -1.60
CA ILE A 57 -6.49 -0.94 -0.78
C ILE A 57 -6.09 -1.42 0.62
N LEU A 58 -6.92 -2.27 1.26
CA LEU A 58 -6.60 -2.81 2.59
C LEU A 58 -5.37 -3.71 2.57
N GLN A 59 -5.22 -4.54 1.53
CA GLN A 59 -4.02 -5.37 1.35
C GLN A 59 -2.77 -4.50 1.17
N LEU A 60 -2.85 -3.48 0.30
CA LEU A 60 -1.74 -2.56 0.08
C LEU A 60 -1.36 -1.81 1.36
N LEU A 61 -2.35 -1.37 2.15
CA LEU A 61 -2.12 -0.70 3.43
C LEU A 61 -1.35 -1.61 4.40
N LEU A 62 -1.71 -2.90 4.46
CA LEU A 62 -1.02 -3.88 5.29
C LEU A 62 0.45 -4.03 4.87
N THR A 63 0.71 -4.21 3.57
CA THR A 63 2.06 -4.34 3.02
C THR A 63 2.90 -3.10 3.28
N VAL A 64 2.35 -1.91 3.04
CA VAL A 64 3.05 -0.64 3.31
C VAL A 64 3.38 -0.51 4.79
N THR A 65 2.45 -0.86 5.68
CA THR A 65 2.69 -0.79 7.13
C THR A 65 3.81 -1.74 7.55
N GLN A 66 3.81 -2.98 7.05
CA GLN A 66 4.87 -3.95 7.32
C GLN A 66 6.23 -3.46 6.81
N ASN A 67 6.27 -2.87 5.61
CA ASN A 67 7.49 -2.31 5.04
C ASN A 67 8.03 -1.12 5.85
N VAL A 68 7.14 -0.24 6.34
CA VAL A 68 7.55 0.89 7.20
C VAL A 68 8.17 0.39 8.51
N VAL A 69 7.55 -0.60 9.16
CA VAL A 69 8.10 -1.20 10.38
C VAL A 69 9.46 -1.84 10.10
N TYR A 70 9.59 -2.58 8.99
CA TYR A 70 10.85 -3.17 8.58
C TYR A 70 11.94 -2.11 8.34
N LEU A 71 11.64 -1.04 7.61
CA LEU A 71 12.60 0.04 7.31
C LEU A 71 13.04 0.78 8.57
N ASN A 72 12.14 0.99 9.54
CA ASN A 72 12.50 1.59 10.83
C ASN A 72 13.47 0.68 11.60
N ASN A 73 13.15 -0.61 11.73
CA ASN A 73 14.03 -1.58 12.40
C ASN A 73 15.39 -1.71 11.69
N LEU A 74 15.39 -1.66 10.36
CA LEU A 74 16.63 -1.70 9.57
C LEU A 74 17.46 -0.43 9.78
N SER A 75 16.82 0.73 9.88
CA SER A 75 17.51 1.98 10.18
C SER A 75 18.19 1.93 11.55
N GLU A 76 17.49 1.44 12.58
CA GLU A 76 18.07 1.27 13.92
C GLU A 76 19.25 0.31 13.90
N TYR A 77 19.09 -0.84 13.24
CA TYR A 77 20.16 -1.81 13.03
C TYR A 77 21.42 -1.19 12.39
N LEU A 78 21.25 -0.41 11.32
CA LEU A 78 22.36 0.24 10.62
C LEU A 78 23.06 1.31 11.47
N ILE A 79 22.33 2.01 12.34
CA ILE A 79 22.91 2.97 13.29
C ILE A 79 23.80 2.22 14.30
N GLU A 80 23.29 1.14 14.88
CA GLU A 80 24.06 0.30 15.81
C GLU A 80 25.31 -0.30 15.13
N LEU A 81 25.14 -0.80 13.91
CA LEU A 81 26.21 -1.36 13.09
C LEU A 81 27.31 -0.31 12.82
N SER A 82 26.91 0.90 12.46
CA SER A 82 27.81 2.02 12.20
C SER A 82 28.58 2.42 13.46
N ASN A 83 27.88 2.53 14.59
CA ASN A 83 28.51 2.87 15.88
C ASN A 83 29.52 1.80 16.31
N ALA A 84 29.17 0.52 16.22
CA ALA A 84 30.09 -0.58 16.53
C ALA A 84 31.30 -0.61 15.58
N SER A 85 31.09 -0.37 14.29
CA SER A 85 32.15 -0.34 13.28
C SER A 85 33.11 0.82 13.48
N ASN A 86 32.58 2.03 13.69
CA ASN A 86 33.39 3.23 13.91
C ASN A 86 34.23 3.12 15.17
N ALA A 87 33.64 2.63 16.26
CA ALA A 87 34.36 2.44 17.51
C ALA A 87 35.52 1.43 17.30
N ARG A 88 35.28 0.29 16.66
CA ARG A 88 36.34 -0.69 16.34
C ARG A 88 37.42 -0.14 15.41
N LEU A 89 37.06 0.71 14.45
CA LEU A 89 38.03 1.37 13.58
C LEU A 89 38.96 2.28 14.38
N VAL A 90 38.42 3.11 15.28
CA VAL A 90 39.21 3.96 16.19
C VAL A 90 40.16 3.12 17.04
N PHE A 91 39.66 2.03 17.64
CA PHE A 91 40.50 1.12 18.41
C PHE A 91 41.64 0.53 17.58
N THR A 92 41.35 0.08 16.37
CA THR A 92 42.36 -0.52 15.48
C THR A 92 43.43 0.49 15.10
N GLN A 93 43.05 1.73 14.79
CA GLN A 93 43.99 2.81 14.50
C GLN A 93 44.91 3.11 15.71
N CYS A 94 44.35 3.11 16.92
CA CYS A 94 45.11 3.25 18.16
C CYS A 94 46.08 2.09 18.41
N ALA A 95 45.64 0.85 18.19
CA ALA A 95 46.47 -0.34 18.36
C ALA A 95 47.65 -0.31 17.38
N VAL A 96 47.41 0.02 16.11
CA VAL A 96 48.47 0.14 15.09
C VAL A 96 49.46 1.25 15.44
N ALA A 97 48.98 2.42 15.88
CA ALA A 97 49.87 3.52 16.29
C ALA A 97 50.78 3.13 17.46
N THR A 98 50.24 2.39 18.44
CA THR A 98 51.00 1.86 19.58
C THR A 98 52.08 0.87 19.11
N VAL A 99 51.74 -0.08 18.23
CA VAL A 99 52.69 -1.09 17.71
C VAL A 99 53.74 -0.46 16.80
N ALA A 100 53.39 0.58 16.04
CA ALA A 100 54.31 1.29 15.15
C ALA A 100 55.34 2.16 15.89
N GLY A 101 55.34 2.18 17.23
CA GLY A 101 56.30 2.93 18.03
C GLY A 101 56.17 4.44 17.87
N ALA A 102 55.03 4.94 17.36
CA ALA A 102 54.73 6.35 17.38
C ALA A 102 54.64 6.77 18.86
N THR A 103 55.49 7.72 19.27
CA THR A 103 55.39 8.38 20.58
C THR A 103 54.13 9.26 20.61
N MET A 104 52.95 8.64 20.57
CA MET A 104 51.69 9.29 20.90
C MET A 104 51.65 9.40 22.43
N THR A 105 51.90 10.60 22.92
CA THR A 105 51.81 10.94 24.35
C THR A 105 50.39 10.91 24.90
N ASP A 106 49.38 10.63 24.07
CA ASP A 106 47.99 10.60 24.51
C ASP A 106 47.16 9.53 23.76
N ILE A 107 47.14 8.32 24.29
CA ILE A 107 46.20 7.24 23.91
C ILE A 107 44.90 7.30 24.74
N SER A 108 44.68 8.35 25.54
CA SER A 108 43.48 8.47 26.38
C SER A 108 42.16 8.54 25.57
N GLY A 109 42.24 8.87 24.27
CA GLY A 109 41.10 8.86 23.36
C GLY A 109 40.75 7.51 22.76
N CYS A 110 41.50 6.44 23.05
CA CYS A 110 41.32 5.14 22.40
C CYS A 110 40.20 4.28 23.01
N GLY A 111 39.67 4.66 24.18
CA GLY A 111 38.62 3.93 24.90
C GLY A 111 39.08 2.57 25.46
N ASP A 112 38.38 2.04 26.47
CA ASP A 112 38.62 0.66 26.94
C ASP A 112 37.99 -0.33 25.93
N PRO A 113 38.72 -1.37 25.46
CA PRO A 113 38.18 -2.47 24.63
C PRO A 113 36.90 -3.12 25.19
N LEU A 114 36.64 -3.01 26.50
CA LEU A 114 35.44 -3.52 27.16
C LEU A 114 34.24 -2.55 27.12
N ASP A 115 34.48 -1.27 26.83
CA ASP A 115 33.44 -0.25 26.71
C ASP A 115 32.89 -0.11 25.27
N PHE A 116 33.37 -0.94 24.33
CA PHE A 116 32.93 -0.88 22.94
C PHE A 116 31.50 -1.38 22.80
N PRO A 117 30.68 -0.71 21.97
CA PRO A 117 29.35 -1.21 21.64
C PRO A 117 29.44 -2.64 21.13
N THR A 118 28.59 -3.51 21.68
CA THR A 118 28.39 -4.85 21.14
C THR A 118 27.95 -4.75 19.68
N TRP A 119 28.43 -5.68 18.84
CA TRP A 119 27.87 -5.80 17.49
C TRP A 119 26.35 -5.97 17.60
N PRO A 120 25.55 -5.30 16.75
CA PRO A 120 24.15 -5.62 16.65
C PRO A 120 23.97 -7.10 16.27
N GLY A 121 22.80 -7.64 16.60
CA GLY A 121 22.45 -9.04 16.31
C GLY A 121 22.27 -9.31 14.82
N GLU A 122 21.39 -10.25 14.48
CA GLU A 122 21.03 -10.47 13.08
C GLU A 122 20.24 -9.28 12.52
N PRO A 123 20.42 -8.94 11.23
CA PRO A 123 19.62 -7.89 10.60
C PRO A 123 18.14 -8.28 10.61
N PRO A 124 17.23 -7.29 10.63
CA PRO A 124 15.80 -7.59 10.52
C PRO A 124 15.51 -8.33 9.22
N THR A 125 14.58 -9.28 9.28
CA THR A 125 14.13 -10.02 8.09
C THR A 125 13.08 -9.19 7.34
N PRO A 126 13.22 -9.01 6.01
CA PRO A 126 12.20 -8.36 5.22
C PRO A 126 10.88 -9.14 5.27
N PRO A 127 9.73 -8.46 5.25
CA PRO A 127 8.42 -9.12 5.22
C PRO A 127 8.09 -9.73 3.85
N TRP A 128 8.90 -9.46 2.82
CA TRP A 128 8.83 -10.08 1.49
C TRP A 128 9.96 -11.09 1.32
N ASP A 129 9.73 -12.14 0.53
CA ASP A 129 10.78 -13.10 0.16
C ASP A 129 11.70 -12.45 -0.91
N PRO A 130 13.00 -12.26 -0.64
CA PRO A 130 13.94 -11.73 -1.64
C PRO A 130 14.12 -12.63 -2.87
N GLY A 131 13.65 -13.88 -2.81
CA GLY A 131 13.69 -14.84 -3.91
C GLY A 131 12.44 -14.88 -4.78
N GLU A 132 11.32 -14.27 -4.34
CA GLU A 132 10.14 -14.10 -5.19
C GLU A 132 10.21 -12.76 -5.90
N ASP A 133 10.38 -12.81 -7.22
CA ASP A 133 10.30 -11.65 -8.10
C ASP A 133 8.94 -10.96 -7.86
N PRO A 134 8.89 -9.67 -7.46
CA PRO A 134 7.64 -8.93 -7.36
C PRO A 134 7.20 -8.57 -8.78
N GLY A 135 6.81 -9.58 -9.56
CA GLY A 135 6.43 -9.43 -10.95
C GLY A 135 5.18 -8.53 -11.10
N PRO A 136 5.06 -7.79 -12.22
CA PRO A 136 3.88 -7.00 -12.55
C PRO A 136 2.64 -7.84 -12.84
#